data_AF-A0A954G0H3-F1
#
_entry.id   AF-A0A954G0H3-F1
#
_cell.length_a   1.000
_cell.length_b   1.000
_cell.length_c   1.000
_cell.angle_alpha   90.00
_cell.angle_beta   90.00
_cell.angle_gamma   90.00
#
_symmetry.space_group_name_H-M   'P 1'
#
loop_
_entity.id
_entity.type
_entity.pdbx_description
1 polymer ?
#
loop_
_entity_poly.entity_id
_entity_poly.type
_entity_poly.pdbx_seq_one_letter_code
_entity_poly.pdbx_strand_id
1 'polypeptide(L)'
;IAGEPSALIENGPEIRSVALIGPDYVGMKPTLVVDVGDTVKKGQLLFSDKKTEGVLYTAPVAGKVTEINRGAKRAFQSLVIEVQGDDEETFTSYGEGDLSGLTREQVQENLLKSGLWTSLRTRPYSRVPAPGSEPHSIFVTAIDTNPLAPPPEVILSESPRAFTQGLQVLHTLTSGKLFLCKAPGTNLPGCDLENISVEEFSGPHPAGLPGTHIHFLDPVSEKKTVWTINYQDVIAIGKLFSTGKLCSERVISIAGPVVKNPKLVRTVMGASLQDLTAGNLEEGDNRVISGSALSGRAAQGPFAYLGRYALQVTVLKEGHHRDFLGWMGPGFEKFSIVPVFASSWLGAGKKFPFTTSTEGSKRAMIPIGTYEKVMPLD
;
A
#
# COMPACT_ATOMS: atom_id res chain seq x y z
N ILE A 1 2.35 -19.11 -0.28
CA ILE A 1 0.88 -19.23 -0.02
C ILE A 1 0.19 -19.57 -1.34
N ALA A 2 -0.91 -20.32 -1.32
CA ALA A 2 -1.71 -20.62 -2.51
C ALA A 2 -2.59 -19.44 -2.95
N GLY A 3 -3.16 -19.52 -4.16
CA GLY A 3 -4.07 -18.49 -4.70
C GLY A 3 -3.37 -17.30 -5.33
N GLU A 4 -2.28 -17.54 -6.06
CA GLU A 4 -1.54 -16.50 -6.79
C GLU A 4 -2.38 -15.83 -7.89
N PRO A 5 -2.29 -14.50 -8.02
CA PRO A 5 -2.99 -13.79 -9.08
C PRO A 5 -2.38 -14.09 -10.45
N SER A 6 -3.21 -14.13 -11.49
CA SER A 6 -2.70 -13.99 -12.85
C SER A 6 -2.07 -12.60 -13.04
N ALA A 7 -1.02 -12.49 -13.86
CA ALA A 7 -0.37 -11.21 -14.17
C ALA A 7 -1.20 -10.30 -15.10
N LEU A 8 -2.37 -10.74 -15.59
CA LEU A 8 -3.24 -9.93 -16.43
C LEU A 8 -3.95 -8.84 -15.60
N ILE A 9 -3.90 -7.60 -16.08
CA ILE A 9 -4.65 -6.47 -15.52
C ILE A 9 -6.03 -6.42 -16.19
N GLU A 10 -7.07 -6.52 -15.38
CA GLU A 10 -8.46 -6.35 -15.82
C GLU A 10 -9.11 -5.15 -15.14
N ASN A 11 -10.26 -4.70 -15.64
CA ASN A 11 -11.08 -3.77 -14.88
C ASN A 11 -11.72 -4.49 -13.68
N GLY A 12 -11.64 -3.87 -12.51
CA GLY A 12 -12.34 -4.35 -11.32
C GLY A 12 -13.86 -4.15 -11.42
N PRO A 13 -14.62 -4.68 -10.45
CA PRO A 13 -16.05 -4.41 -10.36
C PRO A 13 -16.32 -2.93 -10.08
N GLU A 14 -17.55 -2.50 -10.31
CA GLU A 14 -18.02 -1.16 -9.98
C GLU A 14 -17.90 -0.90 -8.46
N ILE A 15 -17.29 0.22 -8.11
CA ILE A 15 -17.10 0.64 -6.71
C ILE A 15 -18.13 1.70 -6.37
N ARG A 16 -19.00 1.41 -5.41
CA ARG A 16 -20.10 2.32 -5.01
C ARG A 16 -19.68 3.28 -3.92
N SER A 17 -18.70 2.90 -3.12
CA SER A 17 -18.18 3.74 -2.04
C SER A 17 -16.68 3.59 -1.85
N VAL A 18 -16.07 4.67 -1.38
CA VAL A 18 -14.65 4.73 -1.01
C VAL A 18 -14.52 5.32 0.38
N ALA A 19 -13.39 5.08 1.05
CA ALA A 19 -13.11 5.72 2.33
C ALA A 19 -11.64 6.09 2.52
N LEU A 20 -11.41 7.17 3.26
CA LEU A 20 -10.13 7.44 3.90
C LEU A 20 -10.15 6.83 5.29
N ILE A 21 -9.12 6.05 5.61
CA ILE A 21 -9.01 5.33 6.89
C ILE A 21 -8.05 6.06 7.83
N GLY A 22 -8.55 6.50 8.99
CA GLY A 22 -7.79 7.26 9.98
C GLY A 22 -6.51 6.55 10.44
N PRO A 23 -6.58 5.28 10.90
CA PRO A 23 -5.41 4.52 11.34
C PRO A 23 -4.33 4.26 10.28
N ASP A 24 -4.55 4.56 8.99
CA ASP A 24 -3.48 4.49 8.00
C ASP A 24 -2.40 5.54 8.27
N TYR A 25 -2.77 6.66 8.91
CA TYR A 25 -1.89 7.81 9.13
C TYR A 25 -1.44 7.87 10.59
N VAL A 26 -0.20 7.47 10.86
CA VAL A 26 0.34 7.35 12.21
C VAL A 26 0.35 8.71 12.93
N GLY A 27 -0.40 8.80 14.03
CA GLY A 27 -0.45 9.99 14.89
C GLY A 27 -1.38 11.10 14.41
N MET A 28 -2.05 10.92 13.26
CA MET A 28 -2.94 11.91 12.68
C MET A 28 -4.15 12.21 13.57
N LYS A 29 -4.51 13.48 13.68
CA LYS A 29 -5.73 13.93 14.35
C LYS A 29 -6.53 14.86 13.43
N PRO A 30 -7.72 14.46 12.95
CA PRO A 30 -8.39 15.21 11.90
C PRO A 30 -9.07 16.48 12.43
N THR A 31 -8.98 17.55 11.64
CA THR A 31 -9.94 18.67 11.62
C THR A 31 -10.78 18.52 10.37
N LEU A 32 -12.04 18.09 10.52
CA LEU A 32 -12.96 17.97 9.39
C LEU A 32 -13.39 19.35 8.91
N VAL A 33 -13.53 19.48 7.59
CA VAL A 33 -14.13 20.65 6.92
C VAL A 33 -15.37 20.26 6.10
N VAL A 34 -15.81 19.01 6.24
CA VAL A 34 -17.03 18.45 5.64
C VAL A 34 -17.81 17.69 6.71
N ASP A 35 -19.13 17.59 6.51
CA ASP A 35 -20.07 16.85 7.33
C ASP A 35 -20.79 15.75 6.51
N VAL A 36 -21.46 14.83 7.20
CA VAL A 36 -22.31 13.82 6.54
C VAL A 36 -23.43 14.53 5.81
N GLY A 37 -23.57 14.23 4.52
CA GLY A 37 -24.54 14.86 3.62
C GLY A 37 -23.91 15.75 2.55
N ASP A 38 -22.66 16.20 2.75
CA ASP A 38 -21.98 17.10 1.83
C ASP A 38 -21.61 16.42 0.51
N THR A 39 -21.78 17.14 -0.59
CA THR A 39 -21.23 16.75 -1.90
C THR A 39 -19.79 17.23 -2.02
N VAL A 40 -18.91 16.36 -2.48
CA VAL A 40 -17.47 16.62 -2.62
C VAL A 40 -17.00 16.30 -4.03
N LYS A 41 -16.05 17.09 -4.54
CA LYS A 41 -15.34 16.81 -5.79
C LYS A 41 -14.10 15.95 -5.55
N LYS A 42 -13.66 15.21 -6.56
CA LYS A 42 -12.35 14.55 -6.50
C LYS A 42 -11.25 15.60 -6.30
N GLY A 43 -10.37 15.40 -5.32
CA GLY A 43 -9.32 16.35 -4.95
C GLY A 43 -9.76 17.42 -3.95
N GLN A 44 -11.04 17.51 -3.59
CA GLN A 44 -11.52 18.46 -2.59
C GLN A 44 -11.02 18.09 -1.19
N LEU A 45 -10.66 19.10 -0.39
CA LEU A 45 -10.27 18.95 1.02
C LEU A 45 -11.41 18.35 1.85
N LEU A 46 -11.09 17.28 2.60
CA LEU A 46 -12.01 16.65 3.56
C LEU A 46 -11.64 16.99 5.01
N PHE A 47 -10.34 16.90 5.32
CA PHE A 47 -9.80 17.22 6.63
C PHE A 47 -8.31 17.55 6.59
N SER A 48 -7.82 18.19 7.64
CA SER A 48 -6.40 18.46 7.90
C SER A 48 -5.90 17.76 9.16
N ASP A 49 -4.58 17.65 9.34
CA ASP A 49 -3.99 17.07 10.55
C ASP A 49 -3.62 18.14 11.60
N LYS A 50 -4.25 18.11 12.78
CA LYS A 50 -3.91 18.99 13.91
C LYS A 50 -2.53 18.73 14.50
N LYS A 51 -1.94 17.55 14.25
CA LYS A 51 -0.62 17.17 14.77
C LYS A 51 0.51 17.39 13.77
N THR A 52 0.20 17.62 12.52
CA THR A 52 1.17 17.91 11.46
C THR A 52 0.57 18.98 10.56
N GLU A 53 0.68 20.22 11.01
CA GLU A 53 0.02 21.38 10.40
C GLU A 53 0.41 21.53 8.92
N GLY A 54 -0.56 21.91 8.09
CA GLY A 54 -0.42 22.03 6.64
C GLY A 54 -0.68 20.74 5.86
N VAL A 55 -0.67 19.55 6.48
CA VAL A 55 -1.04 18.30 5.79
C VAL A 55 -2.54 18.24 5.54
N LEU A 56 -2.91 18.02 4.28
CA LEU A 56 -4.28 17.97 3.78
C LEU A 56 -4.65 16.57 3.30
N TYR A 57 -5.91 16.18 3.51
CA TYR A 57 -6.48 14.91 3.09
C TYR A 57 -7.69 15.19 2.21
N THR A 58 -7.63 14.71 0.97
CA THR A 58 -8.57 15.06 -0.10
C THR A 58 -9.42 13.87 -0.53
N ALA A 59 -10.55 14.14 -1.16
CA ALA A 59 -11.45 13.11 -1.67
C ALA A 59 -10.84 12.38 -2.88
N PRO A 60 -10.77 11.04 -2.87
CA PRO A 60 -10.26 10.28 -4.02
C PRO A 60 -11.27 10.22 -5.19
N VAL A 61 -12.54 10.56 -4.96
CA VAL A 61 -13.63 10.53 -5.94
C VAL A 61 -14.57 11.72 -5.74
N ALA A 62 -15.34 12.04 -6.78
CA ALA A 62 -16.53 12.88 -6.64
C ALA A 62 -17.65 12.06 -6.00
N GLY A 63 -18.46 12.69 -5.16
CA GLY A 63 -19.54 11.98 -4.51
C GLY A 63 -20.17 12.70 -3.34
N LYS A 64 -20.81 11.91 -2.47
CA LYS A 64 -21.47 12.40 -1.25
C LYS A 64 -20.85 11.76 -0.02
N VAL A 65 -20.52 12.56 0.99
CA VAL A 65 -20.07 12.05 2.29
C VAL A 65 -21.24 11.38 2.99
N THR A 66 -21.17 10.07 3.17
CA THR A 66 -22.25 9.27 3.76
C THR A 66 -21.98 8.90 5.21
N GLU A 67 -20.72 8.74 5.60
CA GLU A 67 -20.37 8.36 6.97
C GLU A 67 -19.09 9.06 7.45
N ILE A 68 -19.08 9.44 8.72
CA ILE A 68 -17.87 9.85 9.45
C ILE A 68 -17.79 8.99 10.71
N ASN A 69 -17.10 7.87 10.59
CA ASN A 69 -17.07 6.83 11.61
C ASN A 69 -16.08 7.18 12.73
N ARG A 70 -16.54 7.02 13.97
CA ARG A 70 -15.75 7.28 15.18
C ARG A 70 -15.86 6.12 16.16
N GLY A 71 -14.72 5.69 16.67
CA GLY A 71 -14.60 4.65 17.68
C GLY A 71 -14.51 5.19 19.10
N ALA A 72 -13.97 4.37 20.00
CA ALA A 72 -13.75 4.71 21.39
C ALA A 72 -13.01 6.06 21.54
N LYS A 73 -13.44 6.87 22.51
CA LYS A 73 -12.91 8.24 22.74
C LYS A 73 -12.97 9.15 21.50
N ARG A 74 -13.99 8.95 20.63
CA ARG A 74 -14.19 9.69 19.36
C ARG A 74 -13.03 9.57 18.38
N ALA A 75 -12.21 8.52 18.50
CA ALA A 75 -11.11 8.24 17.58
C ALA A 75 -11.66 8.13 16.15
N PHE A 76 -11.12 8.90 15.21
CA PHE A 76 -11.54 8.87 13.82
C PHE A 76 -11.16 7.53 13.17
N GLN A 77 -12.14 6.84 12.61
CA GLN A 77 -11.95 5.53 11.99
C GLN A 77 -11.93 5.65 10.48
N SER A 78 -12.96 6.25 9.90
CA SER A 78 -13.06 6.47 8.45
C SER A 78 -14.00 7.60 8.10
N LEU A 79 -13.82 8.14 6.89
CA LEU A 79 -14.77 9.00 6.20
C LEU A 79 -15.13 8.33 4.89
N VAL A 80 -16.42 8.03 4.71
CA VAL A 80 -16.96 7.29 3.56
C VAL A 80 -17.61 8.26 2.58
N ILE A 81 -17.30 8.09 1.30
CA ILE A 81 -17.87 8.82 0.18
C ILE A 81 -18.57 7.82 -0.72
N GLU A 82 -19.87 7.99 -0.93
CA GLU A 82 -20.61 7.33 -2.00
C GLU A 82 -20.26 7.97 -3.33
N VAL A 83 -19.84 7.17 -4.31
CA VAL A 83 -19.36 7.63 -5.62
C VAL A 83 -20.53 8.19 -6.43
N GLN A 84 -20.48 9.47 -6.79
CA GLN A 84 -21.49 10.12 -7.61
C GLN A 84 -20.86 11.25 -8.45
N GLY A 85 -21.15 11.26 -9.75
CA GLY A 85 -20.60 12.25 -10.69
C GLY A 85 -19.09 12.08 -10.93
N ASP A 86 -18.51 13.05 -11.62
CA ASP A 86 -17.11 13.06 -12.06
C ASP A 86 -16.41 14.42 -11.85
N ASP A 87 -17.04 15.33 -11.10
CA ASP A 87 -16.49 16.64 -10.78
C ASP A 87 -15.12 16.51 -10.08
N GLU A 88 -14.15 17.30 -10.54
CA GLU A 88 -12.79 17.27 -10.02
C GLU A 88 -12.22 18.68 -9.80
N GLU A 89 -11.42 18.80 -8.75
CA GLU A 89 -10.50 19.92 -8.58
C GLU A 89 -9.33 19.77 -9.53
N THR A 90 -8.90 20.90 -10.10
CA THR A 90 -7.71 20.98 -10.96
C THR A 90 -6.56 21.66 -10.22
N PHE A 91 -5.36 21.20 -10.50
CA PHE A 91 -4.12 21.61 -9.87
C PHE A 91 -3.14 22.14 -10.90
N THR A 92 -2.03 22.70 -10.45
CA THR A 92 -1.00 23.21 -11.35
C THR A 92 -0.38 22.06 -12.14
N SER A 93 -0.37 22.21 -13.47
CA SER A 93 0.27 21.29 -14.41
C SER A 93 1.47 21.95 -15.09
N TYR A 94 2.40 21.14 -15.58
CA TYR A 94 3.66 21.56 -16.15
C TYR A 94 3.94 20.78 -17.45
N GLY A 95 4.55 21.44 -18.43
CA GLY A 95 5.08 20.75 -19.61
C GLY A 95 6.28 19.89 -19.23
N GLU A 96 6.65 18.93 -20.07
CA GLU A 96 7.79 18.04 -19.79
C GLU A 96 9.11 18.77 -19.58
N GLY A 97 9.35 19.82 -20.38
CA GLY A 97 10.55 20.64 -20.27
C GLY A 97 10.62 21.47 -18.98
N ASP A 98 9.48 21.64 -18.30
CA ASP A 98 9.38 22.52 -17.13
C ASP A 98 9.62 21.76 -15.81
N LEU A 99 9.50 20.42 -15.81
CA LEU A 99 9.61 19.60 -14.61
C LEU A 99 10.99 19.69 -13.95
N SER A 100 12.05 19.85 -14.74
CA SER A 100 13.43 19.99 -14.23
C SER A 100 13.69 21.34 -13.56
N GLY A 101 12.87 22.36 -13.87
CA GLY A 101 12.99 23.71 -13.31
C GLY A 101 12.12 23.95 -12.07
N LEU A 102 11.37 22.95 -11.61
CA LEU A 102 10.48 23.09 -10.46
C LEU A 102 11.25 23.37 -9.17
N THR A 103 10.79 24.35 -8.42
CA THR A 103 11.30 24.57 -7.06
C THR A 103 10.67 23.56 -6.10
N ARG A 104 11.40 23.31 -5.02
CA ARG A 104 10.93 22.45 -3.94
C ARG A 104 9.60 22.92 -3.34
N GLU A 105 9.40 24.23 -3.24
CA GLU A 105 8.18 24.85 -2.71
C GLU A 105 7.00 24.60 -3.63
N GLN A 106 7.18 24.73 -4.95
CA GLN A 106 6.15 24.44 -5.95
C GLN A 106 5.71 22.98 -5.86
N VAL A 107 6.67 22.05 -5.75
CA VAL A 107 6.36 20.63 -5.62
C VAL A 107 5.61 20.34 -4.33
N GLN A 108 6.11 20.86 -3.20
CA GLN A 108 5.45 20.67 -1.90
C GLN A 108 4.04 21.24 -1.89
N GLU A 109 3.83 22.46 -2.37
CA GLU A 109 2.52 23.11 -2.40
C GLU A 109 1.51 22.30 -3.22
N ASN A 110 1.89 21.85 -4.42
CA ASN A 110 1.00 21.10 -5.30
C ASN A 110 0.64 19.72 -4.71
N LEU A 111 1.61 19.03 -4.10
CA LEU A 111 1.38 17.76 -3.41
C LEU A 111 0.50 17.94 -2.16
N LEU A 112 0.66 19.02 -1.41
CA LEU A 112 -0.18 19.30 -0.24
C LEU A 112 -1.61 19.61 -0.67
N LYS A 113 -1.81 20.54 -1.61
CA LYS A 113 -3.15 20.93 -2.11
C LYS A 113 -3.92 19.75 -2.68
N SER A 114 -3.26 18.87 -3.42
CA SER A 114 -3.87 17.67 -3.99
C SER A 114 -4.10 16.54 -2.99
N GLY A 115 -3.48 16.59 -1.82
CA GLY A 115 -3.46 15.49 -0.82
C GLY A 115 -2.47 14.37 -1.13
N LEU A 116 -1.74 14.41 -2.26
CA LEU A 116 -0.72 13.41 -2.61
C LEU A 116 0.53 13.46 -1.74
N TRP A 117 0.75 14.53 -0.96
CA TRP A 117 1.79 14.58 0.07
C TRP A 117 1.70 13.41 1.05
N THR A 118 0.49 12.93 1.31
CA THR A 118 0.22 11.78 2.19
C THR A 118 0.75 10.44 1.66
N SER A 119 1.19 10.39 0.40
CA SER A 119 1.87 9.21 -0.17
C SER A 119 3.26 8.97 0.43
N LEU A 120 3.90 10.04 0.90
CA LEU A 120 5.21 10.01 1.52
C LEU A 120 5.09 9.57 2.97
N ARG A 121 6.04 8.74 3.42
CA ARG A 121 6.18 8.36 4.84
C ARG A 121 7.63 8.48 5.31
N THR A 122 7.81 9.06 6.49
CA THR A 122 9.12 9.17 7.15
C THR A 122 9.62 7.82 7.65
N ARG A 123 10.94 7.66 7.67
CA ARG A 123 11.63 6.62 8.43
C ARG A 123 12.71 7.28 9.28
N PRO A 124 12.71 7.05 10.62
CA PRO A 124 11.79 6.19 11.37
C PRO A 124 10.35 6.75 11.51
N TYR A 125 9.47 5.98 12.17
CA TYR A 125 8.09 6.31 12.60
C TYR A 125 6.94 6.22 11.60
N SER A 126 7.18 6.13 10.28
CA SER A 126 6.13 5.95 9.27
C SER A 126 5.01 7.00 9.30
N ARG A 127 5.35 8.25 9.63
CA ARG A 127 4.40 9.37 9.65
C ARG A 127 4.42 10.09 8.31
N VAL A 128 3.34 10.81 7.98
CA VAL A 128 3.39 11.77 6.86
C VAL A 128 4.42 12.86 7.22
N PRO A 129 5.34 13.24 6.32
CA PRO A 129 6.32 14.28 6.61
C PRO A 129 5.67 15.62 6.96
N ALA A 130 6.27 16.35 7.88
CA ALA A 130 5.84 17.72 8.15
C ALA A 130 6.18 18.62 6.94
N PRO A 131 5.26 19.47 6.48
CA PRO A 131 5.58 20.50 5.50
C PRO A 131 6.80 21.31 5.93
N GLY A 132 7.73 21.57 5.01
CA GLY A 132 9.00 22.25 5.28
C GLY A 132 10.10 21.37 5.89
N SER A 133 9.82 20.12 6.28
CA SER A 133 10.88 19.17 6.63
C SER A 133 11.55 18.58 5.38
N GLU A 134 12.83 18.21 5.45
CA GLU A 134 13.57 17.65 4.33
C GLU A 134 14.12 16.26 4.67
N PRO A 135 14.03 15.29 3.75
CA PRO A 135 14.64 14.00 3.93
C PRO A 135 16.12 14.02 3.52
N HIS A 136 16.92 13.20 4.19
CA HIS A 136 18.28 12.91 3.73
C HIS A 136 18.29 12.17 2.39
N SER A 137 17.32 11.29 2.17
CA SER A 137 17.11 10.57 0.91
C SER A 137 15.66 10.12 0.76
N ILE A 138 15.26 9.79 -0.47
CA ILE A 138 13.92 9.28 -0.79
C ILE A 138 14.04 7.89 -1.39
N PHE A 139 13.27 6.94 -0.87
CA PHE A 139 13.22 5.56 -1.34
C PHE A 139 11.92 5.28 -2.09
N VAL A 140 12.03 4.96 -3.37
CA VAL A 140 10.93 4.48 -4.22
C VAL A 140 10.98 2.96 -4.25
N THR A 141 9.97 2.32 -3.65
CA THR A 141 9.86 0.85 -3.66
C THR A 141 9.16 0.41 -4.93
N ALA A 142 9.92 -0.14 -5.89
CA ALA A 142 9.45 -0.75 -7.15
C ALA A 142 9.77 -2.26 -7.20
N ILE A 143 9.68 -2.90 -6.03
CA ILE A 143 9.72 -4.34 -5.80
C ILE A 143 8.74 -4.64 -4.66
N ASP A 144 7.97 -5.72 -4.76
CA ASP A 144 7.11 -6.18 -3.67
C ASP A 144 7.29 -7.69 -3.48
N THR A 145 7.85 -8.08 -2.34
CA THR A 145 8.03 -9.49 -1.97
C THR A 145 6.99 -9.97 -0.96
N ASN A 146 5.95 -9.19 -0.67
CA ASN A 146 4.80 -9.70 0.05
C ASN A 146 4.19 -10.89 -0.73
N PRO A 147 3.75 -11.94 -0.04
CA PRO A 147 3.05 -13.03 -0.71
C PRO A 147 1.81 -12.49 -1.44
N LEU A 148 1.62 -12.90 -2.69
CA LEU A 148 0.50 -12.53 -3.56
C LEU A 148 0.48 -11.05 -4.01
N ALA A 149 1.58 -10.33 -3.86
CA ALA A 149 1.70 -8.95 -4.32
C ALA A 149 1.62 -8.83 -5.86
N PRO A 150 1.14 -7.71 -6.40
CA PRO A 150 1.23 -7.45 -7.83
C PRO A 150 2.68 -7.20 -8.26
N PRO A 151 3.13 -7.76 -9.40
CA PRO A 151 4.45 -7.48 -9.97
C PRO A 151 4.53 -6.01 -10.46
N PRO A 152 5.41 -5.16 -9.89
CA PRO A 152 5.49 -3.74 -10.24
C PRO A 152 5.77 -3.49 -11.73
N GLU A 153 6.57 -4.33 -12.38
CA GLU A 153 6.95 -4.22 -13.79
C GLU A 153 5.75 -4.25 -14.74
N VAL A 154 4.73 -5.06 -14.44
CA VAL A 154 3.51 -5.15 -15.24
C VAL A 154 2.75 -3.82 -15.19
N ILE A 155 2.63 -3.24 -14.00
CA ILE A 155 1.88 -1.99 -13.79
C ILE A 155 2.65 -0.79 -14.35
N LEU A 156 3.96 -0.76 -14.15
CA LEU A 156 4.82 0.31 -14.65
C LEU A 156 4.86 0.35 -16.18
N SER A 157 4.72 -0.80 -16.85
CA SER A 157 4.68 -0.88 -18.32
C SER A 157 3.51 -0.11 -18.96
N GLU A 158 2.40 0.11 -18.23
CA GLU A 158 1.24 0.86 -18.72
C GLU A 158 1.36 2.38 -18.50
N SER A 159 2.28 2.82 -17.64
CA SER A 159 2.44 4.24 -17.30
C SER A 159 3.92 4.66 -17.19
N PRO A 160 4.78 4.32 -18.18
CA PRO A 160 6.22 4.54 -18.08
C PRO A 160 6.57 6.03 -17.98
N ARG A 161 5.94 6.85 -18.82
CA ARG A 161 6.14 8.31 -18.85
C ARG A 161 5.77 8.97 -17.52
N ALA A 162 4.61 8.63 -16.98
CA ALA A 162 4.16 9.17 -15.70
C ALA A 162 5.08 8.74 -14.54
N PHE A 163 5.60 7.50 -14.56
CA PHE A 163 6.55 7.07 -13.55
C PHE A 163 7.86 7.87 -13.61
N THR A 164 8.47 8.01 -14.80
CA THR A 164 9.69 8.81 -15.00
C THR A 164 9.51 10.26 -14.55
N GLN A 165 8.39 10.89 -14.92
CA GLN A 165 8.05 12.26 -14.49
C GLN A 165 7.88 12.34 -12.97
N GLY A 166 7.23 11.34 -12.35
CA GLY A 166 7.10 11.26 -10.91
C GLY A 166 8.44 11.17 -10.18
N LEU A 167 9.41 10.40 -10.72
CA LEU A 167 10.77 10.32 -10.17
C LEU A 167 11.49 11.67 -10.23
N GLN A 168 11.40 12.37 -11.36
CA GLN A 168 11.99 13.71 -11.52
C GLN A 168 11.39 14.71 -10.53
N VAL A 169 10.06 14.73 -10.38
CA VAL A 169 9.37 15.58 -9.41
C VAL A 169 9.78 15.25 -7.98
N LEU A 170 9.88 13.97 -7.62
CA LEU A 170 10.28 13.56 -6.27
C LEU A 170 11.72 13.94 -5.93
N HIS A 171 12.63 13.89 -6.91
CA HIS A 171 14.03 14.26 -6.69
C HIS A 171 14.17 15.72 -6.24
N THR A 172 13.26 16.63 -6.60
CA THR A 172 13.31 18.05 -6.15
C THR A 172 13.04 18.22 -4.65
N LEU A 173 12.49 17.21 -3.98
CA LEU A 173 12.17 17.25 -2.55
C LEU A 173 13.36 16.93 -1.64
N THR A 174 14.50 16.52 -2.21
CA THR A 174 15.71 16.20 -1.46
C THR A 174 16.93 16.83 -2.12
N SER A 175 17.90 17.25 -1.29
CA SER A 175 19.25 17.59 -1.75
C SER A 175 20.17 16.35 -1.80
N GLY A 176 19.70 15.21 -1.29
CA GLY A 176 20.41 13.94 -1.29
C GLY A 176 20.00 13.03 -2.45
N LYS A 177 20.06 11.72 -2.21
CA LYS A 177 19.76 10.70 -3.23
C LYS A 177 18.28 10.34 -3.26
N LEU A 178 17.78 10.07 -4.47
CA LEU A 178 16.57 9.29 -4.67
C LEU A 178 16.96 7.87 -5.12
N PHE A 179 16.61 6.88 -4.30
CA PHE A 179 16.85 5.47 -4.55
C PHE A 179 15.63 4.82 -5.21
N LEU A 180 15.82 4.23 -6.40
CA LEU A 180 14.84 3.36 -7.05
C LEU A 180 15.19 1.90 -6.74
N CYS A 181 14.46 1.30 -5.80
CA CYS A 181 14.68 -0.08 -5.38
C CYS A 181 13.84 -1.03 -6.22
N LYS A 182 14.47 -1.99 -6.90
CA LYS A 182 13.84 -2.90 -7.88
C LYS A 182 14.31 -4.35 -7.71
N ALA A 183 13.59 -5.28 -8.34
CA ALA A 183 14.04 -6.66 -8.45
C ALA A 183 15.19 -6.78 -9.48
N PRO A 184 16.12 -7.74 -9.34
CA PRO A 184 17.21 -7.94 -10.29
C PRO A 184 16.68 -8.26 -11.68
N GLY A 185 17.37 -7.78 -12.71
CA GLY A 185 17.05 -8.12 -14.10
C GLY A 185 15.75 -7.53 -14.65
N THR A 186 14.98 -6.79 -13.85
CA THR A 186 13.86 -5.97 -14.35
C THR A 186 14.40 -4.70 -15.01
N ASN A 187 13.83 -4.28 -16.13
CA ASN A 187 14.12 -2.97 -16.74
C ASN A 187 12.92 -2.06 -16.52
N LEU A 188 13.02 -1.15 -15.55
CA LEU A 188 11.93 -0.25 -15.17
C LEU A 188 12.14 1.13 -15.82
N PRO A 189 11.07 1.88 -16.12
CA PRO A 189 11.20 3.26 -16.57
C PRO A 189 11.96 4.10 -15.53
N GLY A 190 12.87 4.96 -15.98
CA GLY A 190 13.67 5.83 -15.12
C GLY A 190 14.97 5.21 -14.59
N CYS A 191 15.29 3.97 -14.94
CA CYS A 191 16.60 3.37 -14.64
C CYS A 191 17.78 4.08 -15.34
N ASP A 192 17.51 4.87 -16.36
CA ASP A 192 18.44 5.63 -17.19
C ASP A 192 18.60 7.10 -16.76
N LEU A 193 17.86 7.55 -15.73
CA LEU A 193 17.95 8.91 -15.21
C LEU A 193 19.24 9.11 -14.40
N GLU A 194 20.05 10.11 -14.78
CA GLU A 194 21.36 10.40 -14.16
C GLU A 194 21.27 10.73 -12.66
N ASN A 195 20.17 11.34 -12.22
CA ASN A 195 19.96 11.77 -10.85
C ASN A 195 19.26 10.74 -9.96
N ILE A 196 19.07 9.51 -10.43
CA ILE A 196 18.38 8.43 -9.71
C ILE A 196 19.37 7.30 -9.44
N SER A 197 19.50 6.90 -8.16
CA SER A 197 20.32 5.75 -7.78
C SER A 197 19.49 4.48 -7.87
N VAL A 198 19.80 3.60 -8.83
CA VAL A 198 19.07 2.36 -9.06
C VAL A 198 19.70 1.22 -8.25
N GLU A 199 18.91 0.57 -7.40
CA GLU A 199 19.40 -0.45 -6.47
C GLU A 199 18.59 -1.74 -6.59
N GLU A 200 19.29 -2.88 -6.71
CA GLU A 200 18.66 -4.18 -6.90
C GLU A 200 18.63 -5.00 -5.61
N PHE A 201 17.46 -5.52 -5.25
CA PHE A 201 17.29 -6.38 -4.07
C PHE A 201 16.70 -7.72 -4.46
N SER A 202 17.35 -8.79 -4.01
CA SER A 202 16.93 -10.18 -4.27
C SER A 202 16.71 -10.95 -2.97
N GLY A 203 15.95 -12.04 -3.05
CA GLY A 203 15.69 -12.95 -1.94
C GLY A 203 14.21 -13.03 -1.55
N PRO A 204 13.89 -13.85 -0.53
CA PRO A 204 12.53 -13.94 -0.01
C PRO A 204 12.10 -12.63 0.66
N HIS A 205 10.84 -12.56 1.09
CA HIS A 205 10.40 -11.50 2.00
C HIS A 205 11.31 -11.49 3.24
N PRO A 206 11.90 -10.33 3.63
CA PRO A 206 11.51 -8.95 3.32
C PRO A 206 12.34 -8.17 2.27
N ALA A 207 12.85 -8.79 1.19
CA ALA A 207 13.66 -8.09 0.19
C ALA A 207 12.99 -6.88 -0.52
N GLY A 208 11.65 -6.78 -0.50
CA GLY A 208 10.90 -5.65 -1.05
C GLY A 208 10.52 -4.57 -0.02
N LEU A 209 10.93 -4.70 1.24
CA LEU A 209 10.56 -3.73 2.27
C LEU A 209 11.49 -2.51 2.26
N PRO A 210 10.93 -1.28 2.35
CA PRO A 210 11.76 -0.07 2.42
C PRO A 210 12.66 -0.06 3.66
N GLY A 211 12.26 -0.71 4.77
CA GLY A 211 13.11 -0.81 5.95
C GLY A 211 14.42 -1.57 5.69
N THR A 212 14.35 -2.65 4.91
CA THR A 212 15.53 -3.42 4.47
C THR A 212 16.38 -2.60 3.52
N HIS A 213 15.77 -1.91 2.56
CA HIS A 213 16.49 -1.03 1.62
C HIS A 213 17.26 0.07 2.37
N ILE A 214 16.58 0.76 3.30
CA ILE A 214 17.16 1.83 4.11
C ILE A 214 18.32 1.31 4.96
N HIS A 215 18.18 0.14 5.58
CA HIS A 215 19.25 -0.43 6.42
C HIS A 215 20.57 -0.60 5.64
N PHE A 216 20.51 -1.11 4.41
CA PHE A 216 21.70 -1.35 3.59
C PHE A 216 22.23 -0.11 2.87
N LEU A 217 21.37 0.83 2.49
CA LEU A 217 21.75 1.95 1.62
C LEU A 217 21.95 3.28 2.35
N ASP A 218 21.05 3.62 3.28
CA ASP A 218 21.07 4.92 3.94
C ASP A 218 20.44 4.84 5.35
N PRO A 219 21.07 4.11 6.30
CA PRO A 219 20.45 3.78 7.58
C PRO A 219 20.10 5.03 8.37
N VAL A 220 18.94 4.96 9.04
CA VAL A 220 18.33 6.07 9.77
C VAL A 220 18.60 6.00 11.27
N SER A 221 18.39 7.11 11.96
CA SER A 221 18.47 7.20 13.42
C SER A 221 17.46 8.23 13.93
N GLU A 222 17.43 8.49 15.24
CA GLU A 222 16.63 9.59 15.81
C GLU A 222 16.98 10.97 15.21
N LYS A 223 18.19 11.13 14.66
CA LYS A 223 18.69 12.40 14.09
C LYS A 223 18.70 12.44 12.57
N LYS A 224 18.42 11.31 11.90
CA LYS A 224 18.47 11.18 10.43
C LYS A 224 17.19 10.55 9.92
N THR A 225 16.44 11.30 9.12
CA THR A 225 15.17 10.87 8.56
C THR A 225 15.27 10.77 7.04
N VAL A 226 14.70 9.70 6.49
CA VAL A 226 14.51 9.50 5.04
C VAL A 226 13.02 9.35 4.74
N TRP A 227 12.60 9.52 3.49
CA TRP A 227 11.21 9.30 3.09
C TRP A 227 11.07 8.07 2.21
N THR A 228 9.87 7.48 2.22
CA THR A 228 9.52 6.28 1.45
C THR A 228 8.22 6.51 0.70
N ILE A 229 8.13 5.96 -0.52
CA ILE A 229 6.95 6.02 -1.39
C ILE A 229 6.91 4.78 -2.30
N ASN A 230 5.70 4.31 -2.63
CA ASN A 230 5.54 3.16 -3.55
C ASN A 230 5.45 3.61 -5.01
N TYR A 231 5.74 2.68 -5.92
CA TYR A 231 5.76 2.95 -7.37
C TYR A 231 4.44 3.48 -7.95
N GLN A 232 3.27 3.06 -7.46
CA GLN A 232 1.98 3.59 -7.98
C GLN A 232 1.71 5.02 -7.52
N ASP A 233 2.15 5.39 -6.32
CA ASP A 233 2.10 6.77 -5.86
C ASP A 233 3.05 7.66 -6.67
N VAL A 234 4.20 7.15 -7.12
CA VAL A 234 5.07 7.88 -8.06
C VAL A 234 4.35 8.13 -9.39
N ILE A 235 3.64 7.13 -9.94
CA ILE A 235 2.80 7.32 -11.14
C ILE A 235 1.75 8.42 -10.90
N ALA A 236 1.09 8.39 -9.74
CA ALA A 236 0.06 9.38 -9.41
C ALA A 236 0.63 10.80 -9.32
N ILE A 237 1.84 10.96 -8.78
CA ILE A 237 2.56 12.25 -8.76
C ILE A 237 2.90 12.70 -10.17
N GLY A 238 3.45 11.83 -11.02
CA GLY A 238 3.75 12.22 -12.41
C GLY A 238 2.50 12.63 -13.19
N LYS A 239 1.38 11.93 -13.01
CA LYS A 239 0.08 12.30 -13.59
C LYS A 239 -0.42 13.65 -13.07
N LEU A 240 -0.30 13.91 -11.76
CA LEU A 240 -0.69 15.20 -11.17
C LEU A 240 0.07 16.35 -11.82
N PHE A 241 1.40 16.25 -11.91
CA PHE A 241 2.23 17.34 -12.42
C PHE A 241 2.12 17.51 -13.94
N SER A 242 1.86 16.45 -14.70
CA SER A 242 1.72 16.55 -16.16
C SER A 242 0.32 16.97 -16.61
N THR A 243 -0.74 16.64 -15.84
CA THR A 243 -2.13 16.87 -16.26
C THR A 243 -2.91 17.85 -15.40
N GLY A 244 -2.42 18.15 -14.19
CA GLY A 244 -3.14 18.96 -13.20
C GLY A 244 -4.32 18.23 -12.57
N LYS A 245 -4.43 16.90 -12.75
CA LYS A 245 -5.55 16.09 -12.25
C LYS A 245 -5.08 15.07 -11.22
N LEU A 246 -5.85 14.90 -10.15
CA LEU A 246 -5.60 13.86 -9.15
C LEU A 246 -5.84 12.47 -9.75
N CYS A 247 -4.81 11.61 -9.71
CA CYS A 247 -4.91 10.21 -10.11
C CYS A 247 -5.18 9.32 -8.88
N SER A 248 -6.44 8.92 -8.71
CA SER A 248 -6.86 8.01 -7.63
C SER A 248 -6.90 6.54 -8.05
N GLU A 249 -6.61 6.23 -9.31
CA GLU A 249 -6.59 4.84 -9.82
C GLU A 249 -5.51 4.01 -9.11
N ARG A 250 -5.84 2.74 -8.87
CA ARG A 250 -4.94 1.71 -8.36
C ARG A 250 -5.04 0.46 -9.20
N VAL A 251 -3.91 -0.21 -9.41
CA VAL A 251 -3.89 -1.59 -9.89
C VAL A 251 -3.49 -2.48 -8.73
N ILE A 252 -4.40 -3.31 -8.24
CA ILE A 252 -4.12 -4.15 -7.06
C ILE A 252 -4.23 -5.63 -7.42
N SER A 253 -3.51 -6.47 -6.68
CA SER A 253 -3.77 -7.91 -6.65
C SER A 253 -4.99 -8.19 -5.77
N ILE A 254 -5.96 -8.96 -6.27
CA ILE A 254 -6.98 -9.62 -5.45
C ILE A 254 -6.68 -11.12 -5.49
N ALA A 255 -6.25 -11.66 -4.36
CA ALA A 255 -5.66 -12.99 -4.33
C ALA A 255 -5.86 -13.69 -2.99
N GLY A 256 -5.57 -14.99 -2.97
CA GLY A 256 -5.63 -15.82 -1.78
C GLY A 256 -6.38 -17.13 -2.03
N PRO A 257 -6.27 -18.09 -1.10
CA PRO A 257 -6.72 -19.46 -1.34
C PRO A 257 -8.23 -19.63 -1.57
N VAL A 258 -9.04 -18.61 -1.21
CA VAL A 258 -10.51 -18.62 -1.31
C VAL A 258 -11.03 -17.60 -2.32
N VAL A 259 -10.15 -17.07 -3.19
CA VAL A 259 -10.54 -16.22 -4.31
C VAL A 259 -10.74 -17.09 -5.54
N LYS A 260 -11.94 -17.04 -6.14
CA LYS A 260 -12.33 -17.87 -7.31
C LYS A 260 -11.47 -17.58 -8.52
N ASN A 261 -11.26 -16.30 -8.81
CA ASN A 261 -10.43 -15.83 -9.93
C ASN A 261 -9.41 -14.81 -9.41
N PRO A 262 -8.23 -15.27 -8.92
CA PRO A 262 -7.16 -14.39 -8.47
C PRO A 262 -6.52 -13.63 -9.64
N LYS A 263 -6.45 -12.30 -9.57
CA LYS A 263 -5.97 -11.46 -10.69
C LYS A 263 -5.56 -10.06 -10.25
N LEU A 264 -4.97 -9.31 -11.18
CA LEU A 264 -4.75 -7.88 -11.02
C LEU A 264 -5.99 -7.13 -11.51
N VAL A 265 -6.46 -6.14 -10.75
CA VAL A 265 -7.62 -5.32 -11.12
C VAL A 265 -7.35 -3.84 -10.99
N ARG A 266 -7.88 -3.06 -11.93
CA ARG A 266 -8.02 -1.60 -11.78
C ARG A 266 -9.15 -1.29 -10.81
N THR A 267 -8.87 -0.40 -9.87
CA THR A 267 -9.82 0.11 -8.89
C THR A 267 -9.43 1.53 -8.48
N VAL A 268 -10.00 2.04 -7.40
CA VAL A 268 -9.76 3.37 -6.88
C VAL A 268 -9.23 3.32 -5.45
N MET A 269 -8.43 4.33 -5.08
CA MET A 269 -7.95 4.52 -3.72
C MET A 269 -9.14 4.53 -2.73
N GLY A 270 -9.01 3.77 -1.65
CA GLY A 270 -10.07 3.70 -0.65
C GLY A 270 -11.27 2.83 -1.04
N ALA A 271 -11.24 2.11 -2.17
CA ALA A 271 -12.36 1.30 -2.64
C ALA A 271 -12.93 0.35 -1.57
N SER A 272 -14.26 0.24 -1.52
CA SER A 272 -14.97 -0.76 -0.72
C SER A 272 -14.47 -2.16 -1.06
N LEU A 273 -13.99 -2.86 -0.03
CA LEU A 273 -13.51 -4.23 -0.20
C LEU A 273 -14.66 -5.23 -0.34
N GLN A 274 -15.85 -4.85 0.11
CA GLN A 274 -17.07 -5.61 -0.14
C GLN A 274 -17.44 -5.57 -1.63
N ASP A 275 -17.40 -4.39 -2.26
CA ASP A 275 -17.65 -4.24 -3.69
C ASP A 275 -16.57 -4.95 -4.51
N LEU A 276 -15.29 -4.75 -4.15
CA LEU A 276 -14.15 -5.35 -4.85
C LEU A 276 -14.15 -6.88 -4.87
N THR A 277 -14.69 -7.52 -3.83
CA THR A 277 -14.69 -8.97 -3.69
C THR A 277 -16.03 -9.63 -4.01
N ALA A 278 -17.06 -8.82 -4.36
CA ALA A 278 -18.40 -9.30 -4.64
C ALA A 278 -18.40 -10.37 -5.73
N GLY A 279 -18.97 -11.54 -5.42
CA GLY A 279 -19.08 -12.66 -6.35
C GLY A 279 -17.77 -13.42 -6.64
N ASN A 280 -16.61 -12.95 -6.17
CA ASN A 280 -15.30 -13.53 -6.50
C ASN A 280 -14.69 -14.38 -5.37
N LEU A 281 -15.44 -14.69 -4.31
CA LEU A 281 -15.00 -15.52 -3.19
C LEU A 281 -15.68 -16.88 -3.19
N GLU A 282 -14.95 -17.90 -2.75
CA GLU A 282 -15.51 -19.21 -2.42
C GLU A 282 -16.56 -19.11 -1.31
N GLU A 283 -17.51 -20.06 -1.26
CA GLU A 283 -18.50 -20.08 -0.20
C GLU A 283 -17.88 -20.34 1.18
N GLY A 284 -18.47 -19.71 2.21
CA GLY A 284 -18.06 -19.88 3.60
C GLY A 284 -17.56 -18.61 4.25
N ASP A 285 -16.98 -18.77 5.43
CA ASP A 285 -16.45 -17.67 6.23
C ASP A 285 -15.03 -17.31 5.80
N ASN A 286 -14.88 -16.11 5.26
CA ASN A 286 -13.66 -15.62 4.63
C ASN A 286 -13.25 -14.28 5.23
N ARG A 287 -11.98 -14.17 5.61
CA ARG A 287 -11.37 -12.91 6.03
C ARG A 287 -10.78 -12.18 4.84
N VAL A 288 -11.38 -11.05 4.50
CA VAL A 288 -10.80 -10.08 3.57
C VAL A 288 -9.81 -9.19 4.30
N ILE A 289 -8.63 -8.98 3.72
CA ILE A 289 -7.53 -8.21 4.30
C ILE A 289 -7.11 -7.12 3.30
N SER A 290 -7.14 -5.87 3.75
CA SER A 290 -6.48 -4.76 3.05
C SER A 290 -4.97 -4.86 3.26
N GLY A 291 -4.21 -5.14 2.20
CA GLY A 291 -2.78 -5.42 2.26
C GLY A 291 -2.48 -6.93 2.28
N SER A 292 -1.24 -7.28 2.60
CA SER A 292 -0.79 -8.67 2.59
C SER A 292 -1.22 -9.43 3.83
N ALA A 293 -1.14 -10.77 3.78
CA ALA A 293 -1.35 -11.61 4.96
C ALA A 293 -0.33 -11.33 6.09
N LEU A 294 0.83 -10.76 5.78
CA LEU A 294 1.90 -10.47 6.75
C LEU A 294 1.74 -9.09 7.41
N SER A 295 1.23 -8.11 6.68
CA SER A 295 1.16 -6.71 7.12
C SER A 295 -0.07 -6.01 6.54
N GLY A 296 -1.24 -6.57 6.85
CA GLY A 296 -2.54 -6.08 6.40
C GLY A 296 -3.53 -5.88 7.54
N ARG A 297 -4.64 -5.21 7.23
CA ARG A 297 -5.75 -4.98 8.16
C ARG A 297 -6.97 -5.80 7.73
N ALA A 298 -7.58 -6.50 8.68
CA ALA A 298 -8.87 -7.15 8.44
C ALA A 298 -9.93 -6.10 8.04
N ALA A 299 -10.57 -6.33 6.90
CA ALA A 299 -11.57 -5.44 6.33
C ALA A 299 -12.92 -5.65 7.03
N GLN A 300 -13.17 -4.90 8.10
CA GLN A 300 -14.39 -5.06 8.91
C GLN A 300 -14.99 -3.71 9.31
N GLY A 301 -16.32 -3.61 9.22
CA GLY A 301 -17.08 -2.42 9.58
C GLY A 301 -16.51 -1.15 8.96
N PRO A 302 -16.18 -0.11 9.74
CA PRO A 302 -15.69 1.17 9.22
C PRO A 302 -14.31 1.07 8.52
N PHE A 303 -13.63 -0.08 8.61
CA PHE A 303 -12.33 -0.34 8.01
C PHE A 303 -12.39 -1.26 6.78
N ALA A 304 -13.59 -1.57 6.26
CA ALA A 304 -13.80 -2.46 5.12
C ALA A 304 -13.47 -1.82 3.75
N TYR A 305 -12.38 -1.05 3.69
CA TYR A 305 -11.94 -0.29 2.53
C TYR A 305 -10.45 -0.48 2.29
N LEU A 306 -10.02 -0.33 1.04
CA LEU A 306 -8.61 -0.40 0.65
C LEU A 306 -7.80 0.70 1.35
N GLY A 307 -6.83 0.30 2.17
CA GLY A 307 -5.97 1.24 2.88
C GLY A 307 -5.08 2.07 1.95
N ARG A 308 -4.71 3.28 2.39
CA ARG A 308 -3.95 4.27 1.61
C ARG A 308 -2.67 3.72 0.98
N TYR A 309 -1.98 2.85 1.71
CA TYR A 309 -0.68 2.29 1.33
C TYR A 309 -0.75 0.82 0.87
N ALA A 310 -1.96 0.24 0.77
CA ALA A 310 -2.14 -1.14 0.35
C ALA A 310 -2.23 -1.23 -1.18
N LEU A 311 -1.44 -2.14 -1.77
CA LEU A 311 -1.45 -2.45 -3.21
C LEU A 311 -1.95 -3.88 -3.51
N GLN A 312 -2.49 -4.55 -2.50
CA GLN A 312 -3.12 -5.87 -2.66
C GLN A 312 -4.27 -6.03 -1.66
N VAL A 313 -5.17 -6.95 -1.98
CA VAL A 313 -6.22 -7.48 -1.12
C VAL A 313 -6.01 -8.97 -1.03
N THR A 314 -5.84 -9.47 0.19
CA THR A 314 -5.65 -10.91 0.44
C THR A 314 -6.88 -11.47 1.13
N VAL A 315 -7.38 -12.61 0.65
CA VAL A 315 -8.54 -13.28 1.24
C VAL A 315 -8.17 -14.67 1.71
N LEU A 316 -8.38 -14.93 3.00
CA LEU A 316 -8.07 -16.20 3.65
C LEU A 316 -9.36 -16.81 4.21
N LYS A 317 -9.43 -18.14 4.28
CA LYS A 317 -10.50 -18.81 5.03
C LYS A 317 -10.38 -18.47 6.53
N GLU A 318 -11.51 -18.24 7.18
CA GLU A 318 -11.55 -18.02 8.62
C GLU A 318 -11.33 -19.37 9.37
N GLY A 319 -10.44 -19.35 10.36
CA GLY A 319 -9.91 -20.52 11.06
C GLY A 319 -10.79 -20.97 12.22
N HIS A 320 -12.04 -21.35 11.97
CA HIS A 320 -12.98 -21.82 13.00
C HIS A 320 -13.07 -23.34 13.14
N HIS A 321 -12.43 -24.10 12.26
CA HIS A 321 -12.53 -25.55 12.24
C HIS A 321 -11.54 -26.22 13.19
N ARG A 322 -11.91 -27.39 13.71
CA ARG A 322 -11.02 -28.28 14.45
C ARG A 322 -10.56 -29.41 13.55
N ASP A 323 -9.26 -29.52 13.35
CA ASP A 323 -8.67 -30.64 12.62
C ASP A 323 -8.82 -31.96 13.40
N PHE A 324 -9.21 -33.01 12.70
CA PHE A 324 -9.15 -34.37 13.23
C PHE A 324 -7.69 -34.74 13.56
N LEU A 325 -7.45 -35.22 14.79
CA LEU A 325 -6.11 -35.46 15.39
C LEU A 325 -5.19 -34.23 15.54
N GLY A 326 -5.55 -33.06 15.01
CA GLY A 326 -4.84 -31.80 15.24
C GLY A 326 -3.33 -31.87 14.96
N TRP A 327 -2.51 -31.64 16.00
CA TRP A 327 -1.05 -31.73 15.92
C TRP A 327 -0.51 -33.17 16.01
N MET A 328 -1.32 -34.13 16.45
CA MET A 328 -0.94 -35.56 16.53
C MET A 328 -1.05 -36.26 15.18
N GLY A 329 -1.72 -35.66 14.20
CA GLY A 329 -1.79 -36.18 12.83
C GLY A 329 -0.48 -35.97 12.06
N PRO A 330 -0.25 -36.74 10.98
CA PRO A 330 0.97 -36.65 10.17
C PRO A 330 1.15 -35.30 9.45
N GLY A 331 0.08 -34.51 9.30
CA GLY A 331 0.17 -33.10 8.88
C GLY A 331 0.64 -32.86 7.45
N PHE A 332 0.19 -33.65 6.47
CA PHE A 332 0.58 -33.50 5.05
C PHE A 332 0.28 -32.11 4.45
N GLU A 333 -0.74 -31.42 4.95
CA GLU A 333 -1.13 -30.07 4.54
C GLU A 333 -0.76 -28.97 5.56
N LYS A 334 0.03 -29.29 6.59
CA LYS A 334 0.45 -28.32 7.61
C LYS A 334 1.80 -27.72 7.26
N PHE A 335 1.92 -26.40 7.24
CA PHE A 335 3.21 -25.75 7.10
C PHE A 335 4.04 -25.88 8.39
N SER A 336 5.33 -26.16 8.26
CA SER A 336 6.29 -26.09 9.38
C SER A 336 7.69 -25.79 8.88
N ILE A 337 8.39 -24.90 9.59
CA ILE A 337 9.81 -24.56 9.33
C ILE A 337 10.72 -25.69 9.83
N VAL A 338 10.32 -26.38 10.91
CA VAL A 338 11.02 -27.55 11.45
C VAL A 338 10.36 -28.83 10.93
N PRO A 339 11.10 -29.94 10.73
CA PRO A 339 10.58 -31.17 10.13
C PRO A 339 9.72 -31.97 11.13
N VAL A 340 8.61 -31.40 11.57
CA VAL A 340 7.66 -31.98 12.54
C VAL A 340 6.44 -32.59 11.85
N PHE A 341 6.10 -32.10 10.65
CA PHE A 341 5.02 -32.65 9.83
C PHE A 341 5.58 -33.29 8.55
N ALA A 342 4.87 -34.28 8.01
CA ALA A 342 5.23 -34.99 6.78
C ALA A 342 5.33 -34.06 5.56
N SER A 343 4.62 -32.92 5.59
CA SER A 343 4.71 -31.86 4.60
C SER A 343 6.14 -31.31 4.37
N SER A 344 6.98 -31.36 5.41
CA SER A 344 8.37 -30.88 5.35
C SER A 344 9.25 -31.69 4.39
N TRP A 345 8.87 -32.94 4.11
CA TRP A 345 9.56 -33.82 3.15
C TRP A 345 9.06 -33.67 1.71
N LEU A 346 7.97 -32.91 1.48
CA LEU A 346 7.42 -32.63 0.15
C LEU A 346 8.12 -31.44 -0.56
N GLY A 347 9.15 -30.85 0.06
CA GLY A 347 10.00 -29.81 -0.50
C GLY A 347 9.54 -28.37 -0.23
N ALA A 348 10.49 -27.42 -0.32
CA ALA A 348 10.29 -26.00 0.00
C ALA A 348 9.35 -25.24 -0.96
N GLY A 349 8.94 -25.86 -2.08
CA GLY A 349 8.09 -25.24 -3.10
C GLY A 349 6.58 -25.42 -2.89
N LYS A 350 6.14 -26.22 -1.90
CA LYS A 350 4.71 -26.47 -1.68
C LYS A 350 3.99 -25.19 -1.27
N LYS A 351 2.95 -24.82 -2.03
CA LYS A 351 2.05 -23.71 -1.69
C LYS A 351 0.96 -24.21 -0.76
N PHE A 352 0.81 -23.53 0.38
CA PHE A 352 -0.20 -23.88 1.38
C PHE A 352 -1.40 -22.92 1.31
N PRO A 353 -2.64 -23.43 1.41
CA PRO A 353 -3.83 -22.62 1.56
C PRO A 353 -3.96 -22.15 3.02
N PHE A 354 -3.10 -21.20 3.41
CA PHE A 354 -3.13 -20.67 4.78
C PHE A 354 -4.51 -20.12 5.15
N THR A 355 -4.88 -20.32 6.40
CA THR A 355 -6.11 -19.79 7.02
C THR A 355 -5.74 -18.82 8.13
N THR A 356 -6.72 -18.21 8.77
CA THR A 356 -6.50 -17.35 9.95
C THR A 356 -6.32 -18.15 11.25
N SER A 357 -6.38 -19.49 11.18
CA SER A 357 -6.21 -20.38 12.33
C SER A 357 -4.83 -20.23 12.95
N THR A 358 -4.78 -20.15 14.28
CA THR A 358 -3.54 -20.21 15.06
C THR A 358 -3.14 -21.64 15.41
N GLU A 359 -3.92 -22.65 14.99
CA GLU A 359 -3.69 -24.08 15.25
C GLU A 359 -3.49 -24.42 16.74
N GLY A 360 -4.01 -23.58 17.63
CA GLY A 360 -3.78 -23.69 19.07
C GLY A 360 -4.13 -22.43 19.85
N SER A 361 -4.05 -22.52 21.17
CA SER A 361 -4.26 -21.38 22.08
C SER A 361 -3.11 -20.38 22.03
N LYS A 362 -3.34 -19.15 22.51
CA LYS A 362 -2.26 -18.18 22.73
C LYS A 362 -1.20 -18.80 23.65
N ARG A 363 0.05 -18.88 23.17
CA ARG A 363 1.21 -19.35 23.94
C ARG A 363 2.32 -18.32 23.90
N ALA A 364 3.22 -18.38 24.89
CA ALA A 364 4.45 -17.60 24.85
C ALA A 364 5.28 -17.98 23.62
N MET A 365 5.89 -16.99 22.96
CA MET A 365 6.85 -17.23 21.90
C MET A 365 8.10 -17.86 22.51
N ILE A 366 8.46 -19.07 22.09
CA ILE A 366 9.67 -19.75 22.53
C ILE A 366 10.75 -19.48 21.48
N PRO A 367 11.83 -18.74 21.81
CA PRO A 367 12.90 -18.44 20.86
C PRO A 367 13.77 -19.70 20.68
N ILE A 368 13.48 -20.45 19.61
CA ILE A 368 14.21 -21.68 19.24
C ILE A 368 15.17 -21.45 18.06
N GLY A 369 15.61 -20.22 17.81
CA GLY A 369 16.52 -19.89 16.71
C GLY A 369 15.86 -19.79 15.32
N THR A 370 14.53 -19.65 15.26
CA THR A 370 13.77 -19.55 14.00
C THR A 370 13.53 -18.12 13.54
N TYR A 371 13.58 -17.13 14.44
CA TYR A 371 13.29 -15.74 14.11
C TYR A 371 14.48 -15.07 13.41
N GLU A 372 15.69 -15.46 13.83
CA GLU A 372 16.98 -15.07 13.26
C GLU A 372 17.10 -15.51 11.79
N LYS A 373 16.40 -16.59 11.41
CA LYS A 373 16.37 -17.08 10.01
C LYS A 373 15.54 -16.19 9.07
N VAL A 374 14.68 -15.33 9.61
CA VAL A 374 13.78 -14.46 8.83
C VAL A 374 14.06 -12.97 9.05
N MET A 375 15.07 -12.63 9.86
CA MET A 375 15.48 -11.26 10.14
C MET A 375 16.81 -10.97 9.40
N PRO A 376 16.80 -10.30 8.24
CA PRO A 376 18.00 -10.10 7.43
C PRO A 376 18.80 -8.84 7.81
N LEU A 377 18.56 -8.27 9.00
CA LEU A 377 19.19 -7.03 9.46
C LEU A 377 20.06 -7.32 10.68
N ASP A 378 21.14 -6.55 10.82
CA ASP A 378 22.10 -6.65 11.92
C ASP A 378 21.59 -6.11 13.27
#